data_AF-A0A0P6VIU0-F1
#
_entry.id   AF-A0A0P6VIU0-F1
#
_cell.length_a   1.000
_cell.length_b   1.000
_cell.length_c   1.000
_cell.angle_alpha   90.00
_cell.angle_beta   90.00
_cell.angle_gamma   90.00
#
_symmetry.space_group_name_H-M   'P 1'
#
loop_
_entity.id
_entity.type
_entity.pdbx_description
1 polymer ?
#
loop_
_entity_poly.entity_id
_entity_poly.type
_entity_poly.pdbx_seq_one_letter_code
_entity_poly.pdbx_strand_id
1 'polypeptide(L)'
;MCLNPLTGETRLTTIDGVVQGRSELAKMVDRANNRANLAMQGTALAMALPNPFVQPGHTFAIAGNFATFEQTGALGFGAAYKMNENLTLTAGGSFSTGTVAGSGHGVAARAGFNLSW
;
A
#
# COMPACT_ATOMS: atom_id res chain seq x y z
N MET A 1 31.08 19.11 -15.78
CA MET A 1 30.00 18.45 -15.00
C MET A 1 30.47 18.34 -13.57
N CYS A 2 29.76 18.92 -12.61
CA CYS A 2 30.07 18.80 -11.19
C CYS A 2 29.05 17.84 -10.56
N LEU A 3 29.50 16.87 -9.78
CA LEU A 3 28.66 15.96 -9.00
C LEU A 3 28.91 16.23 -7.52
N ASN A 4 27.85 16.46 -6.75
CA ASN A 4 27.93 16.45 -5.30
C ASN A 4 27.84 14.99 -4.82
N PRO A 5 28.90 14.40 -4.26
CA PRO A 5 28.90 12.99 -3.85
C PRO A 5 28.01 12.72 -2.63
N LEU A 6 27.66 13.74 -1.83
CA LEU A 6 26.82 13.60 -0.65
C LEU A 6 25.32 13.62 -0.98
N THR A 7 24.92 14.46 -1.93
CA THR A 7 23.50 14.64 -2.31
C THR A 7 23.15 13.99 -3.65
N GLY A 8 24.16 13.57 -4.41
CA GLY A 8 24.00 13.03 -5.75
C GLY A 8 23.55 14.05 -6.80
N GLU A 9 23.55 15.34 -6.49
CA GLU A 9 23.17 16.41 -7.42
C GLU A 9 24.23 16.62 -8.50
N THR A 10 23.79 16.75 -9.75
CA THR A 10 24.63 17.06 -10.91
C THR A 10 24.39 18.50 -11.36
N ARG A 11 25.48 19.19 -11.68
CA ARG A 11 25.47 20.51 -12.31
C ARG A 11 26.25 20.45 -13.62
N LEU A 12 25.57 20.80 -14.71
CA LEU A 12 26.13 20.90 -16.05
C LEU A 12 26.03 22.34 -16.50
N THR A 13 27.16 23.03 -16.60
CA THR A 13 27.21 24.35 -17.23
C THR A 13 27.20 24.17 -18.74
N THR A 14 26.13 24.62 -19.40
CA THR A 14 25.97 24.69 -20.85
C THR A 14 26.07 26.14 -21.32
N ILE A 15 26.09 26.36 -22.63
CA ILE A 15 26.14 27.70 -23.26
C ILE A 15 24.91 28.54 -22.87
N ASP A 16 23.78 27.88 -22.56
CA ASP A 16 22.50 28.49 -22.20
C ASP A 16 22.24 28.58 -20.67
N GLY A 17 23.23 28.22 -19.83
CA GLY A 17 23.12 28.32 -18.37
C GLY A 17 23.51 27.05 -17.61
N VAL A 18 23.10 26.94 -16.34
CA VAL A 18 23.41 25.77 -15.51
C VAL A 18 22.20 24.83 -15.45
N VAL A 19 22.34 23.64 -16.01
CA VAL A 19 21.37 22.55 -15.85
C VAL A 19 21.67 21.81 -14.54
N GLN A 20 20.73 21.88 -13.60
CA GLN A 20 20.74 21.09 -12.37
C GLN A 20 19.97 19.78 -12.56
N GLY A 21 20.54 18.67 -12.10
CA GLY A 21 19.90 17.35 -12.12
C GLY A 21 20.28 16.51 -10.91
N ARG A 22 19.75 15.29 -10.86
CA ARG A 22 20.26 14.23 -9.98
C ARG A 22 21.01 13.19 -10.80
N SER A 23 22.08 12.66 -10.24
CA SER A 23 22.79 11.51 -10.78
C SER A 23 21.85 10.30 -10.92
N GLU A 24 22.14 9.44 -11.88
CA GLU A 24 21.35 8.22 -12.08
C GLU A 24 21.38 7.30 -10.85
N LEU A 25 22.51 7.26 -10.12
CA LEU A 25 22.61 6.51 -8.88
C LEU A 25 21.69 7.08 -7.79
N ALA A 26 21.65 8.40 -7.61
CA ALA A 26 20.76 9.01 -6.62
C ALA A 26 19.29 8.72 -6.93
N LYS A 27 18.88 8.85 -8.19
CA LYS A 27 17.52 8.48 -8.64
C LYS A 27 17.22 6.98 -8.43
N MET A 28 18.22 6.10 -8.59
CA MET A 28 18.07 4.68 -8.33
C MET A 28 17.87 4.39 -6.84
N VAL A 29 18.67 5.02 -5.97
CA VAL A 29 18.54 4.89 -4.51
C VAL A 29 17.18 5.42 -4.03
N ASP A 30 16.75 6.58 -4.52
CA ASP A 30 15.42 7.13 -4.20
C ASP A 30 14.31 6.16 -4.62
N ARG A 31 14.40 5.59 -5.82
CA ARG A 31 13.43 4.59 -6.31
C ARG A 31 13.46 3.31 -5.48
N ALA A 32 14.64 2.84 -5.06
CA ALA A 32 14.79 1.66 -4.24
C ALA A 32 14.15 1.86 -2.85
N ASN A 33 14.42 3.00 -2.21
CA ASN A 33 13.83 3.35 -0.92
C ASN A 33 12.31 3.49 -1.02
N ASN A 34 11.80 4.15 -2.07
CA ASN A 34 10.36 4.26 -2.29
C ASN A 34 9.70 2.89 -2.48
N ARG A 35 10.33 1.97 -3.21
CA ARG A 35 9.82 0.61 -3.38
C ARG A 35 9.82 -0.18 -2.07
N ALA A 36 10.84 -0.03 -1.24
CA ALA A 36 10.89 -0.65 0.07
C ALA A 36 9.74 -0.16 0.96
N ASN A 37 9.51 1.16 1.00
CA ASN A 37 8.39 1.73 1.76
C ASN A 37 7.02 1.28 1.24
N LEU A 38 6.84 1.23 -0.08
CA LEU A 38 5.61 0.72 -0.69
C LEU A 38 5.38 -0.76 -0.37
N ALA A 39 6.44 -1.57 -0.30
CA ALA A 39 6.32 -2.98 0.08
C ALA A 39 5.86 -3.14 1.54
N MET A 40 6.49 -2.41 2.47
CA MET A 40 6.09 -2.41 3.89
C MET A 40 4.66 -1.92 4.09
N GLN A 41 4.26 -0.88 3.36
CA GLN A 41 2.88 -0.39 3.34
C GLN A 41 1.92 -1.44 2.77
N GLY A 42 2.29 -2.13 1.69
CA GLY A 42 1.53 -3.24 1.12
C GLY A 42 1.31 -4.37 2.12
N THR A 43 2.32 -4.70 2.93
CA THR A 43 2.21 -5.70 4.01
C THR A 43 1.24 -5.23 5.10
N ALA A 44 1.36 -3.98 5.56
CA ALA A 44 0.43 -3.41 6.55
C ALA A 44 -1.02 -3.44 6.05
N LEU A 45 -1.25 -3.04 4.80
CA LEU A 45 -2.56 -3.06 4.15
C LEU A 45 -3.12 -4.48 4.05
N ALA A 46 -2.31 -5.44 3.61
CA ALA A 46 -2.72 -6.84 3.51
C ALA A 46 -3.11 -7.41 4.88
N MET A 47 -2.40 -7.05 5.95
CA MET A 47 -2.73 -7.45 7.32
C MET A 47 -4.00 -6.74 7.84
N ALA A 48 -4.23 -5.51 7.43
CA ALA A 48 -5.41 -4.74 7.82
C ALA A 48 -6.68 -5.20 7.11
N LEU A 49 -6.60 -5.94 6.00
CA LEU A 49 -7.78 -6.44 5.30
C LEU A 49 -8.53 -7.48 6.16
N PRO A 50 -9.75 -7.18 6.64
CA PRO A 50 -10.49 -8.14 7.44
C PRO A 50 -11.06 -9.25 6.55
N ASN A 51 -11.25 -10.43 7.14
CA ASN A 51 -12.06 -11.49 6.55
C ASN A 51 -13.44 -11.58 7.22
N PRO A 52 -14.44 -10.81 6.78
CA PRO A 52 -15.78 -10.92 7.32
C PRO A 52 -16.34 -12.30 6.97
N PHE A 53 -16.89 -12.97 7.97
CA PHE A 53 -17.62 -14.21 7.80
C PHE A 53 -19.06 -13.99 8.26
N VAL A 54 -20.01 -14.54 7.52
CA VAL A 54 -21.43 -14.44 7.87
C VAL A 54 -21.76 -15.56 8.85
N GLN A 55 -22.24 -15.20 10.04
CA GLN A 55 -22.65 -16.18 11.04
C GLN A 55 -23.90 -16.95 10.57
N PRO A 56 -24.09 -18.21 11.00
CA PRO A 56 -25.32 -18.97 10.72
C PRO A 56 -26.56 -18.17 11.14
N GLY A 57 -27.57 -18.08 10.26
CA GLY A 57 -28.79 -17.30 10.51
C GLY A 57 -28.74 -15.84 10.09
N HIS A 58 -27.59 -15.32 9.66
CA HIS A 58 -27.46 -13.96 9.11
C HIS A 58 -27.16 -13.98 7.61
N THR A 59 -27.51 -12.89 6.91
CA THR A 59 -27.29 -12.73 5.45
C THR A 59 -26.12 -11.79 5.15
N PHE A 60 -25.76 -10.93 6.08
CA PHE A 60 -24.74 -9.90 5.90
C PHE A 60 -23.86 -9.76 7.15
N ALA A 61 -22.57 -9.49 6.95
CA ALA A 61 -21.62 -9.22 8.01
C ALA A 61 -20.67 -8.09 7.60
N ILE A 62 -20.28 -7.23 8.55
CA ILE A 62 -19.23 -6.23 8.37
C ILE A 62 -18.12 -6.54 9.38
N ALA A 63 -16.87 -6.40 8.95
CA ALA A 63 -15.70 -6.48 9.81
C ALA A 63 -14.81 -5.26 9.57
N GLY A 64 -14.19 -4.78 10.65
CA GLY A 64 -13.13 -3.78 10.61
C GLY A 64 -11.88 -4.37 11.27
N ASN A 65 -10.71 -4.01 10.76
CA ASN A 65 -9.44 -4.43 11.32
C ASN A 65 -8.41 -3.31 11.22
N PHE A 66 -7.50 -3.25 12.19
CA PHE A 66 -6.38 -2.32 12.20
C PHE A 66 -5.10 -3.13 12.30
N ALA A 67 -4.17 -2.86 11.41
CA ALA A 67 -2.85 -3.47 11.46
C ALA A 67 -1.78 -2.38 11.40
N THR A 68 -0.65 -2.66 12.02
CA THR A 68 0.53 -1.82 11.93
C THR A 68 1.74 -2.69 11.61
N PHE A 69 2.56 -2.21 10.70
CA PHE A 69 3.82 -2.85 10.32
C PHE A 69 4.92 -1.78 10.33
N GLU A 70 5.90 -1.96 11.21
CA GLU A 70 6.95 -0.99 11.52
C GLU A 70 6.41 0.42 11.84
N GLN A 71 6.60 1.40 10.94
CA GLN A 71 6.12 2.77 11.09
C GLN A 71 4.82 3.04 10.30
N THR A 72 4.26 2.03 9.62
CA THR A 72 3.06 2.18 8.80
C THR A 72 1.86 1.56 9.49
N GLY A 73 0.85 2.38 9.80
CA GLY A 73 -0.47 1.93 10.20
C GLY A 73 -1.38 1.74 8.98
N ALA A 74 -2.32 0.80 9.07
CA ALA A 74 -3.34 0.53 8.06
C ALA A 74 -4.67 0.18 8.74
N LEU A 75 -5.75 0.75 8.21
CA LEU A 75 -7.12 0.42 8.58
C LEU A 75 -7.77 -0.32 7.43
N GLY A 76 -8.51 -1.39 7.73
CA GLY A 76 -9.29 -2.10 6.75
C GLY A 76 -10.71 -2.35 7.22
N PHE A 77 -11.60 -2.43 6.24
CA PHE A 77 -13.01 -2.74 6.40
C PHE A 77 -13.41 -3.73 5.33
N GLY A 78 -14.41 -4.55 5.63
CA GLY A 78 -14.93 -5.51 4.68
C GLY A 78 -16.35 -5.89 5.03
N ALA A 79 -17.08 -6.30 4.00
CA ALA A 79 -18.40 -6.85 4.11
C ALA A 79 -18.44 -8.26 3.52
N ALA A 80 -19.30 -9.10 4.07
CA ALA A 80 -19.64 -10.40 3.52
C ALA A 80 -21.15 -10.48 3.29
N TYR A 81 -21.54 -11.14 2.22
CA TYR A 81 -22.91 -11.40 1.83
C TYR A 81 -23.10 -12.89 1.55
N LYS A 82 -24.02 -13.51 2.27
CA LYS A 82 -24.37 -14.91 2.10
C LYS A 82 -25.53 -15.00 1.10
N MET A 83 -25.29 -15.59 -0.07
CA MET A 83 -26.35 -15.82 -1.05
C MET A 83 -27.16 -17.06 -0.69
N ASN A 84 -26.47 -18.17 -0.44
CA ASN A 84 -27.06 -19.46 -0.08
C ASN A 84 -26.24 -20.09 1.06
N GLU A 85 -26.68 -21.22 1.59
CA GLU A 85 -25.91 -22.00 2.58
C GLU A 85 -24.54 -22.44 2.05
N ASN A 86 -24.44 -22.62 0.74
CA ASN A 86 -23.24 -23.09 0.05
C ASN A 86 -22.35 -21.95 -0.47
N LEU A 87 -22.86 -20.71 -0.64
CA LEU A 87 -22.15 -19.62 -1.29
C LEU A 87 -22.11 -18.35 -0.44
N THR A 88 -20.91 -17.90 -0.08
CA THR A 88 -20.67 -16.62 0.59
C THR A 88 -19.73 -15.76 -0.24
N LEU A 89 -20.10 -14.50 -0.46
CA LEU A 89 -19.26 -13.48 -1.08
C LEU A 89 -18.65 -12.59 -0.01
N THR A 90 -17.42 -12.14 -0.23
CA THR A 90 -16.70 -11.21 0.65
C THR A 90 -16.05 -10.14 -0.20
N ALA A 91 -16.08 -8.89 0.27
CA ALA A 91 -15.40 -7.78 -0.35
C ALA A 91 -14.91 -6.83 0.73
N GLY A 92 -13.77 -6.19 0.52
CA GLY A 92 -13.22 -5.26 1.50
C GLY A 92 -12.11 -4.41 0.93
N GLY A 93 -11.79 -3.35 1.67
CA GLY A 93 -10.75 -2.40 1.37
C GLY A 93 -9.92 -2.09 2.60
N SER A 94 -8.71 -1.62 2.39
CA SER A 94 -7.85 -1.07 3.42
C SER A 94 -7.10 0.13 2.88
N PHE A 95 -6.75 1.03 3.78
CA PHE A 95 -6.01 2.25 3.48
C PHE A 95 -4.96 2.49 4.57
N SER A 96 -3.82 3.04 4.18
CA SER A 96 -2.72 3.32 5.09
C SER A 96 -3.00 4.60 5.88
N THR A 97 -2.94 4.54 7.20
CA THR A 97 -3.09 5.69 8.10
C THR A 97 -1.75 6.32 8.48
N GLY A 98 -0.63 5.60 8.32
CA GLY A 98 0.73 6.11 8.51
C GLY A 98 1.38 6.48 7.18
N THR A 99 1.95 7.69 7.10
CA THR A 99 2.78 8.14 5.98
C THR A 99 4.25 7.95 6.34
N VAL A 100 4.93 7.02 5.68
CA VAL A 100 6.39 7.10 5.58
C VAL A 100 6.69 8.20 4.57
N ALA A 101 7.40 9.25 4.99
CA ALA A 101 7.68 10.44 4.17
C ALA A 101 8.18 10.05 2.77
N GLY A 102 7.42 10.43 1.73
CA GLY A 102 7.74 10.14 0.31
C GLY A 102 7.00 8.95 -0.32
N SER A 103 6.25 8.17 0.47
CA SER A 103 5.42 7.05 0.01
C SER A 103 3.96 7.49 0.11
N GLY A 104 3.25 7.61 -1.02
CA GLY A 104 1.86 8.06 -1.05
C GLY A 104 0.90 7.19 -0.20
N HIS A 105 -0.38 7.59 -0.14
CA HIS A 105 -1.40 6.78 0.54
C HIS A 105 -1.62 5.48 -0.23
N GLY A 106 -1.33 4.35 0.43
CA GLY A 106 -1.58 3.03 -0.13
C GLY A 106 -3.02 2.62 0.12
N VAL A 107 -3.66 2.04 -0.89
CA VAL A 107 -5.00 1.46 -0.82
C VAL A 107 -4.92 0.03 -1.34
N ALA A 108 -5.52 -0.91 -0.62
CA ALA A 108 -5.67 -2.28 -1.08
C ALA A 108 -7.14 -2.68 -1.02
N ALA A 109 -7.60 -3.45 -2.00
CA ALA A 109 -8.94 -4.02 -2.02
C ALA A 109 -8.85 -5.52 -2.25
N ARG A 110 -9.79 -6.26 -1.69
CA ARG A 110 -9.96 -7.69 -1.96
C ARG A 110 -11.42 -8.03 -2.20
N ALA A 111 -11.63 -8.99 -3.07
CA ALA A 111 -12.90 -9.68 -3.23
C ALA A 111 -12.63 -11.18 -3.16
N GLY A 112 -13.57 -11.93 -2.61
CA GLY A 112 -13.45 -13.37 -2.48
C GLY A 112 -14.82 -14.03 -2.41
N PHE A 113 -14.86 -15.31 -2.70
CA PHE A 113 -16.05 -16.13 -2.55
C PHE A 113 -15.67 -17.43 -1.85
N ASN A 114 -16.64 -18.02 -1.17
CA ASN A 114 -16.52 -19.33 -0.56
C ASN A 114 -17.66 -20.20 -1.06
N LEU A 115 -17.32 -21.37 -1.60
CA LEU A 115 -18.26 -22.38 -2.09
C LEU A 115 -18.01 -23.68 -1.31
N SER A 116 -19.07 -24.26 -0.74
CA SER A 116 -19.03 -25.54 -0.02
C SER A 116 -20.12 -26.46 -0.54
N TRP A 117 -19.86 -27.76 -0.60
CA TRP A 117 -20.80 -28.79 -1.08
C TRP A 117 -20.76 -30.01 -0.17
#